data_AF-F3NJ69-F1
#
_entry.id   AF-F3NJ69-F1
#
_cell.length_a   1.000
_cell.length_b   1.000
_cell.length_c   1.000
_cell.angle_alpha   90.00
_cell.angle_beta   90.00
_cell.angle_gamma   90.00
#
_symmetry.space_group_name_H-M   'P 1'
#
loop_
_entity.id
_entity.type
_entity.pdbx_description
1 polymer ?
#
loop_
_entity_poly.entity_id
_entity_poly.type
_entity_poly.pdbx_seq_one_letter_code
_entity_poly.pdbx_strand_id
1 'polypeptide(L)'
;MPRFPLPTRALIAAGTGAAALALPLFGATQASAATTTAATASTTAATTTATTAGYADNLDGWIQQSLAVMAQNGIPGSYEGIHRNIMRESSGNPLAVNNWDSNAAKGTPSKGLLQIIDPTFLAYHVPGTSLDPFDPVANITASCNYAAARYGSIDNVFGAY
;
A
#
# COMPACT_ATOMS: atom_id res chain seq x y z
N MET A 1 2.54 -55.55 -17.77
CA MET A 1 1.17 -55.56 -17.17
C MET A 1 1.33 -55.40 -15.67
N PRO A 2 0.49 -54.65 -14.92
CA PRO A 2 -0.92 -54.31 -15.16
C PRO A 2 -1.27 -52.80 -15.17
N ARG A 3 -2.45 -52.51 -15.73
CA ARG A 3 -3.17 -51.23 -15.76
C ARG A 3 -4.38 -51.35 -14.83
N PHE A 4 -4.77 -50.29 -14.12
CA PHE A 4 -6.10 -50.18 -13.48
C PHE A 4 -6.63 -48.73 -13.54
N PRO A 5 -7.96 -48.52 -13.53
CA PRO A 5 -8.65 -47.64 -14.48
C PRO A 5 -9.32 -46.41 -13.86
N LEU A 6 -9.75 -45.48 -14.73
CA LEU A 6 -10.62 -44.33 -14.44
C LEU A 6 -12.09 -44.79 -14.22
N PRO A 7 -12.86 -44.17 -13.30
CA PRO A 7 -14.29 -44.37 -13.23
C PRO A 7 -15.07 -43.39 -14.13
N THR A 8 -15.88 -43.93 -15.04
CA THR A 8 -16.96 -43.26 -15.77
C THR A 8 -18.28 -43.97 -15.46
N ARG A 9 -19.31 -43.26 -14.95
CA ARG A 9 -20.76 -43.62 -14.96
C ARG A 9 -21.54 -42.28 -14.83
N ALA A 10 -22.32 -41.77 -15.79
CA ALA A 10 -23.61 -42.23 -16.38
C ALA A 10 -24.67 -42.54 -15.29
N LEU A 11 -25.97 -42.20 -15.35
CA LEU A 11 -26.88 -41.44 -16.24
C LEU A 11 -28.31 -41.53 -15.61
N ILE A 12 -29.16 -40.50 -15.80
CA ILE A 12 -30.66 -40.44 -15.75
C ILE A 12 -31.42 -40.70 -14.44
N ALA A 13 -32.34 -39.77 -14.11
CA ALA A 13 -33.72 -40.09 -13.73
C ALA A 13 -34.66 -38.92 -14.09
N ALA A 14 -35.62 -39.19 -14.98
CA ALA A 14 -36.75 -38.33 -15.31
C ALA A 14 -37.88 -38.54 -14.30
N GLY A 15 -38.58 -37.46 -13.93
CA GLY A 15 -39.78 -37.51 -13.08
C GLY A 15 -40.80 -36.47 -13.53
N THR A 16 -41.90 -36.96 -14.08
CA THR A 16 -43.14 -36.22 -14.40
C THR A 16 -43.98 -36.04 -13.15
N GLY A 17 -44.57 -34.85 -12.95
CA GLY A 17 -45.57 -34.62 -11.90
C GLY A 17 -46.15 -33.21 -11.96
N ALA A 18 -47.46 -33.11 -12.16
CA ALA A 18 -48.18 -31.94 -12.63
C ALA A 18 -48.71 -30.98 -11.53
N ALA A 19 -48.73 -29.69 -11.88
CA ALA A 19 -49.79 -28.67 -11.80
C ALA A 19 -50.69 -28.43 -10.55
N ALA A 20 -51.08 -27.15 -10.45
CA ALA A 20 -52.16 -26.48 -9.70
C ALA A 20 -51.73 -25.83 -8.35
N LEU A 21 -52.09 -24.59 -7.97
CA LEU A 21 -53.19 -23.70 -8.36
C LEU A 21 -52.93 -22.26 -7.83
N ALA A 22 -53.38 -21.22 -8.57
CA ALA A 22 -53.98 -19.94 -8.06
C ALA A 22 -53.14 -18.96 -7.19
N LEU A 23 -53.16 -17.61 -7.27
CA LEU A 23 -54.01 -16.56 -7.87
C LEU A 23 -53.19 -15.21 -7.88
N PRO A 24 -53.71 -14.02 -8.29
CA PRO A 24 -52.99 -13.01 -9.08
C PRO A 24 -52.47 -11.80 -8.26
N LEU A 25 -51.51 -11.03 -8.78
CA LEU A 25 -51.57 -9.55 -8.74
C LEU A 25 -50.44 -8.85 -9.53
N PHE A 26 -50.86 -7.99 -10.46
CA PHE A 26 -50.23 -6.80 -11.06
C PHE A 26 -48.70 -6.59 -11.02
N GLY A 27 -48.14 -6.31 -12.21
CA GLY A 27 -47.12 -5.24 -12.37
C GLY A 27 -45.70 -5.68 -12.72
N ALA A 28 -45.49 -6.28 -13.89
CA ALA A 28 -44.15 -6.39 -14.49
C ALA A 28 -43.96 -5.28 -15.53
N THR A 29 -43.27 -4.19 -15.17
CA THR A 29 -42.50 -3.39 -16.14
C THR A 29 -41.44 -2.55 -15.42
N GLN A 30 -40.21 -2.63 -15.95
CA GLN A 30 -38.99 -1.87 -15.65
C GLN A 30 -38.25 -2.15 -14.33
N ALA A 31 -37.45 -3.22 -14.32
CA ALA A 31 -36.26 -3.26 -13.47
C ALA A 31 -35.12 -2.52 -14.18
N SER A 32 -34.78 -1.34 -13.68
CA SER A 32 -33.59 -0.58 -14.07
C SER A 32 -32.34 -1.31 -13.58
N ALA A 33 -31.53 -1.85 -14.49
CA ALA A 33 -30.18 -2.29 -14.17
C ALA A 33 -29.29 -1.06 -13.99
N ALA A 34 -29.21 -0.57 -12.76
CA ALA A 34 -28.32 0.51 -12.38
C ALA A 34 -26.86 0.02 -12.39
N THR A 35 -26.02 0.87 -12.97
CA THR A 35 -24.56 0.91 -12.91
C THR A 35 -24.00 0.44 -11.57
N THR A 36 -23.20 -0.64 -11.57
CA THR A 36 -22.32 -0.96 -10.44
C THR A 36 -21.08 -0.08 -10.54
N THR A 37 -21.13 1.07 -9.88
CA THR A 37 -20.00 1.96 -9.66
C THR A 37 -19.42 1.73 -8.27
N ALA A 38 -18.10 1.55 -8.24
CA ALA A 38 -17.15 1.89 -7.18
C ALA A 38 -17.19 1.15 -5.83
N ALA A 39 -16.10 0.39 -5.64
CA ALA A 39 -15.12 0.53 -4.56
C ALA A 39 -15.64 1.00 -3.19
N THR A 40 -15.60 0.09 -2.21
CA THR A 40 -15.61 0.43 -0.79
C THR A 40 -14.25 0.06 -0.21
N ALA A 41 -13.34 1.03 -0.21
CA ALA A 41 -12.14 1.00 0.60
C ALA A 41 -12.56 0.95 2.08
N SER A 42 -12.11 -0.08 2.79
CA SER A 42 -12.31 -0.20 4.22
C SER A 42 -11.15 0.46 4.96
N THR A 43 -11.48 1.54 5.66
CA THR A 43 -10.69 2.28 6.62
C THR A 43 -10.06 1.37 7.67
N THR A 44 -8.78 1.52 7.99
CA THR A 44 -8.22 1.14 9.30
C THR A 44 -7.07 2.07 9.69
N ALA A 45 -7.35 2.83 10.75
CA ALA A 45 -6.45 3.37 11.76
C ALA A 45 -5.21 4.15 11.30
N ALA A 46 -5.38 5.46 11.10
CA ALA A 46 -4.31 6.41 11.31
C ALA A 46 -3.90 6.37 12.79
N THR A 47 -2.73 5.80 13.08
CA THR A 47 -2.08 5.99 14.37
C THR A 47 -1.47 7.38 14.34
N THR A 48 -2.23 8.36 14.85
CA THR A 48 -1.72 9.70 15.11
C THR A 48 -0.67 9.60 16.22
N THR A 49 0.61 9.74 15.88
CA THR A 49 1.67 9.97 16.88
C THR A 49 2.63 11.02 16.34
N ALA A 50 2.92 11.99 17.21
CA ALA A 50 3.82 13.13 17.07
C ALA A 50 3.30 14.40 16.37
N THR A 51 2.25 15.02 16.95
CA THR A 51 2.16 16.49 16.96
C THR A 51 3.30 17.05 17.82
N THR A 52 4.33 17.60 17.20
CA THR A 52 5.17 18.66 17.80
C THR A 52 5.76 19.46 16.63
N ALA A 53 5.45 20.76 16.61
CA ALA A 53 5.49 21.70 15.48
C ALA A 53 4.29 21.51 14.52
N GLY A 54 3.59 22.61 14.19
CA GLY A 54 2.27 22.64 13.55
C GLY A 54 2.26 22.22 12.07
N TYR A 55 2.76 21.03 11.77
CA TYR A 55 2.66 20.39 10.46
C TYR A 55 1.31 19.69 10.31
N ALA A 56 0.76 19.71 9.10
CA ALA A 56 -0.46 19.00 8.77
C ALA A 56 -0.22 17.48 8.73
N ASP A 57 -1.24 16.69 9.06
CA ASP A 57 -1.18 15.23 8.95
C ASP A 57 -1.53 14.78 7.52
N ASN A 58 -0.65 15.12 6.57
CA ASN A 58 -0.76 14.78 5.16
C ASN A 58 0.64 14.79 4.52
N LEU A 59 0.71 14.40 3.23
CA LEU A 59 1.98 14.29 2.51
C LEU A 59 2.87 15.54 2.64
N ASP A 60 2.31 16.72 2.35
CA ASP A 60 3.04 17.99 2.42
C ASP A 60 3.58 18.24 3.85
N GLY A 61 2.75 18.03 4.87
CA GLY A 61 3.15 18.22 6.26
C GLY A 61 4.21 17.22 6.72
N TRP A 62 4.11 15.95 6.31
CA TRP A 62 5.14 14.94 6.60
C TRP A 62 6.47 15.26 5.93
N ILE A 63 6.47 15.74 4.68
CA ILE A 63 7.70 16.17 3.99
C ILE A 63 8.31 17.37 4.71
N GLN A 64 7.51 18.39 5.04
CA GLN A 64 7.99 19.59 5.75
C GLN A 64 8.56 19.28 7.13
N GLN A 65 7.90 18.39 7.88
CA GLN A 65 8.40 17.92 9.16
C GLN A 65 9.72 17.15 9.00
N SER A 66 9.80 16.29 7.99
CA SER A 66 11.04 15.55 7.69
C SER A 66 12.18 16.49 7.30
N LEU A 67 11.93 17.52 6.49
CA LEU A 67 12.92 18.55 6.16
C LEU A 67 13.44 19.27 7.41
N ALA A 68 12.57 19.56 8.39
CA ALA A 68 12.99 20.16 9.64
C ALA A 68 13.88 19.21 10.47
N VAL A 69 13.54 17.92 10.55
CA VAL A 69 14.39 16.90 11.20
C VAL A 69 15.72 16.72 10.46
N MET A 70 15.68 16.66 9.13
CA MET A 70 16.85 16.56 8.26
C MET A 70 17.81 17.74 8.46
N ALA A 71 17.28 18.97 8.51
CA ALA A 71 18.07 20.18 8.75
C ALA A 71 18.78 20.14 10.11
N GLN A 72 18.11 19.66 11.16
CA GLN A 72 18.71 19.51 12.50
C GLN A 72 19.85 18.47 12.52
N ASN A 73 19.81 17.49 11.62
CA ASN A 73 20.77 16.39 11.56
C ASN A 73 21.80 16.54 10.41
N GLY A 74 21.78 17.67 9.69
CA GLY A 74 22.69 17.91 8.56
C GLY A 74 22.46 17.01 7.35
N ILE A 75 21.25 16.50 7.16
CA ILE A 75 20.88 15.65 6.02
C ILE A 75 20.37 16.54 4.89
N PRO A 76 21.04 16.56 3.71
CA PRO A 76 20.61 17.37 2.58
C PRO A 76 19.37 16.78 1.87
N GLY A 77 18.53 17.67 1.35
CA GLY A 77 17.40 17.34 0.48
C GLY A 77 16.45 18.50 0.27
N SER A 78 15.68 18.45 -0.81
CA SER A 78 14.62 19.42 -1.12
C SER A 78 13.23 18.79 -1.03
N TYR A 79 12.21 19.64 -0.88
CA TYR A 79 10.81 19.24 -0.92
C TYR A 79 10.49 18.51 -2.24
N GLU A 80 10.93 19.07 -3.36
CA GLU A 80 10.67 18.56 -4.70
C GLU A 80 11.36 17.21 -4.93
N GLY A 81 12.60 17.06 -4.44
CA GLY A 81 13.33 15.79 -4.50
C GLY A 81 12.64 14.69 -3.72
N ILE A 82 12.19 14.98 -2.51
CA ILE A 82 11.43 14.03 -1.68
C ILE A 82 10.10 13.68 -2.34
N HIS A 83 9.29 14.70 -2.66
CA HIS A 83 7.97 14.53 -3.24
C HIS A 83 8.01 13.72 -4.55
N ARG A 84 8.95 14.03 -5.46
CA ARG A 84 9.14 13.30 -6.72
C ARG A 84 9.38 11.81 -6.48
N ASN A 85 10.26 11.47 -5.55
CA ASN A 85 10.56 10.07 -5.24
C ASN A 85 9.37 9.38 -4.58
N ILE A 86 8.69 10.02 -3.63
CA ILE A 86 7.48 9.44 -2.99
C ILE A 86 6.41 9.12 -4.03
N MET A 87 6.14 10.04 -4.96
CA MET A 87 5.11 9.82 -5.97
C MET A 87 5.43 8.64 -6.89
N ARG A 88 6.71 8.39 -7.15
CA ARG A 88 7.18 7.27 -7.95
C ARG A 88 7.16 5.94 -7.19
N GLU A 89 7.53 5.96 -5.90
CA GLU A 89 7.67 4.76 -5.08
C GLU A 89 6.34 4.24 -4.53
N SER A 90 5.45 5.14 -4.10
CA SER A 90 4.23 4.75 -3.35
C SER A 90 2.97 5.50 -3.78
N SER A 91 3.08 6.47 -4.69
CA SER A 91 1.99 7.41 -5.00
C SER A 91 1.46 8.14 -3.75
N GLY A 92 2.33 8.36 -2.75
CA GLY A 92 1.96 9.02 -1.49
C GLY A 92 1.30 8.10 -0.45
N ASN A 93 1.29 6.78 -0.65
CA ASN A 93 0.72 5.83 0.31
C ASN A 93 1.75 5.46 1.41
N PRO A 94 1.58 5.89 2.67
CA PRO A 94 2.51 5.57 3.75
C PRO A 94 2.46 4.10 4.17
N LEU A 95 1.44 3.35 3.75
CA LEU A 95 1.27 1.92 4.05
C LEU A 95 1.60 1.02 2.85
N ALA A 96 2.28 1.54 1.83
CA ALA A 96 2.68 0.75 0.67
C ALA A 96 3.67 -0.36 1.06
N VAL A 97 3.46 -1.58 0.54
CA VAL A 97 4.35 -2.73 0.74
C VAL A 97 4.56 -3.46 -0.58
N ASN A 98 5.81 -3.67 -0.97
CA ASN A 98 6.14 -4.52 -2.11
C ASN A 98 6.38 -5.97 -1.67
N ASN A 99 5.52 -6.89 -2.13
CA ASN A 99 5.60 -8.31 -1.77
C ASN A 99 6.11 -9.22 -2.90
N TRP A 100 6.58 -8.64 -4.01
CA TRP A 100 6.86 -9.40 -5.24
C TRP A 100 8.35 -9.47 -5.60
N ASP A 101 9.20 -8.63 -5.00
CA ASP A 101 10.61 -8.56 -5.35
C ASP A 101 11.48 -9.57 -4.57
N SER A 102 12.78 -9.52 -4.85
CA SER A 102 13.75 -10.39 -4.18
C SER A 102 13.91 -10.10 -2.69
N ASN A 103 13.57 -8.90 -2.22
CA ASN A 103 13.63 -8.52 -0.81
C ASN A 103 12.43 -9.10 -0.06
N ALA A 104 11.24 -9.06 -0.67
CA ALA A 104 10.05 -9.74 -0.17
C ALA A 104 10.28 -11.25 -0.07
N ALA A 105 10.89 -11.87 -1.08
CA ALA A 105 11.27 -13.29 -1.04
C ALA A 105 12.28 -13.62 0.09
N LYS A 106 13.08 -12.64 0.51
CA LYS A 106 14.02 -12.74 1.64
C LYS A 106 13.41 -12.36 2.99
N GLY A 107 12.12 -12.01 3.03
CA GLY A 107 11.40 -11.64 4.25
C GLY A 107 11.62 -10.19 4.71
N THR A 108 12.23 -9.34 3.90
CA THR A 108 12.45 -7.91 4.19
C THR A 108 11.84 -7.04 3.09
N PRO A 109 10.51 -7.08 2.89
CA PRO A 109 9.89 -6.31 1.81
C PRO A 109 10.14 -4.81 1.98
N SER A 110 10.15 -4.09 0.85
CA SER A 110 10.17 -2.62 0.82
C SER A 110 8.85 -2.05 1.33
N LYS A 111 8.92 -0.97 2.13
CA LYS A 111 7.78 -0.41 2.87
C LYS A 111 7.71 1.11 2.84
N GLY A 112 6.48 1.61 2.96
CA GLY A 112 6.16 3.02 3.19
C GLY A 112 6.41 3.94 1.99
N LEU A 113 6.48 5.23 2.28
CA LEU A 113 6.46 6.30 1.28
C LEU A 113 7.59 6.21 0.25
N LEU A 114 8.79 5.84 0.69
CA LEU A 114 9.99 5.72 -0.14
C LEU A 114 10.48 4.28 -0.32
N GLN A 115 9.64 3.28 0.00
CA GLN A 115 9.91 1.87 -0.26
C GLN A 115 11.25 1.36 0.31
N ILE A 116 11.63 1.87 1.49
CA ILE A 116 12.83 1.44 2.21
C ILE A 116 12.62 0.06 2.86
N ILE A 117 13.65 -0.78 2.85
CA ILE A 117 13.64 -2.08 3.55
C ILE A 117 14.05 -1.92 5.02
N ASP A 118 13.53 -2.78 5.91
CA ASP A 118 13.80 -2.75 7.36
C ASP A 118 15.29 -2.63 7.73
N PRO A 119 16.24 -3.42 7.18
CA PRO A 119 17.64 -3.30 7.59
C PRO A 119 18.26 -1.95 7.19
N THR A 120 17.83 -1.36 6.07
CA THR A 120 18.28 -0.02 5.67
C THR A 120 17.64 1.05 6.54
N PHE A 121 16.34 0.93 6.84
CA PHE A 121 15.65 1.85 7.74
C PHE A 121 16.34 1.91 9.10
N LEU A 122 16.65 0.75 9.69
CA LEU A 122 17.34 0.69 10.99
C LEU A 122 18.75 1.26 10.93
N ALA A 123 19.50 0.98 9.86
CA ALA A 123 20.87 1.49 9.71
C ALA A 123 20.96 3.00 9.51
N TYR A 124 19.92 3.62 8.95
CA TYR A 124 19.87 5.04 8.62
C TYR A 124 18.80 5.81 9.41
N HIS A 125 18.24 5.19 10.44
CA HIS A 125 17.28 5.82 11.34
C HIS A 125 17.85 7.11 11.93
N VAL A 126 16.99 8.12 12.04
CA VAL A 126 17.39 9.43 12.58
C VAL A 126 16.80 9.60 13.98
N PRO A 127 17.65 9.81 15.00
CA PRO A 127 17.19 10.00 16.37
C PRO A 127 16.12 11.09 16.48
N GLY A 128 15.08 10.83 17.29
CA GLY A 128 13.95 11.74 17.45
C GLY A 128 12.77 11.45 16.52
N THR A 129 12.87 10.45 15.63
CA THR A 129 11.75 9.94 14.82
C THR A 129 11.29 8.56 15.29
N SER A 130 10.11 8.11 14.85
CA SER A 130 9.58 6.76 15.14
C SER A 130 10.52 5.66 14.68
N LEU A 131 10.47 4.48 15.32
CA LEU A 131 11.14 3.25 14.87
C LEU A 131 10.26 2.41 13.93
N ASP A 132 9.06 2.89 13.59
CA ASP A 132 8.16 2.24 12.64
C ASP A 132 8.50 2.70 11.20
N PRO A 133 8.86 1.80 10.27
CA PRO A 133 9.09 2.16 8.87
C PRO A 133 7.81 2.62 8.14
N PHE A 134 6.62 2.46 8.71
CA PHE A 134 5.37 3.02 8.19
C PHE A 134 5.06 4.42 8.71
N ASP A 135 5.78 4.90 9.74
CA ASP A 135 5.67 6.30 10.15
C ASP A 135 6.20 7.20 9.03
N PRO A 136 5.40 8.14 8.52
CA PRO A 136 5.75 8.87 7.31
C PRO A 136 7.00 9.73 7.49
N VAL A 137 7.17 10.35 8.66
CA VAL A 137 8.31 11.22 8.96
C VAL A 137 9.58 10.38 9.12
N ALA A 138 9.53 9.28 9.87
CA ALA A 138 10.66 8.38 10.02
C ALA A 138 11.07 7.74 8.69
N ASN A 139 10.10 7.28 7.89
CA ASN A 139 10.34 6.67 6.57
C ASN A 139 11.05 7.66 5.64
N ILE A 140 10.53 8.89 5.52
CA ILE A 140 11.14 9.93 4.69
C ILE A 140 12.54 10.26 5.18
N THR A 141 12.69 10.53 6.48
CA THR A 141 13.94 11.01 7.07
C THR A 141 15.05 9.94 6.96
N ALA A 142 14.75 8.67 7.27
CA ALA A 142 15.71 7.58 7.16
C ALA A 142 16.12 7.31 5.69
N SER A 143 15.16 7.38 4.76
CA SER A 143 15.44 7.22 3.33
C SER A 143 16.30 8.37 2.77
N CYS A 144 16.06 9.60 3.21
CA CYS A 144 16.90 10.74 2.82
C CYS A 144 18.30 10.64 3.41
N ASN A 145 18.43 10.14 4.65
CA ASN A 145 19.74 9.89 5.25
C ASN A 145 20.53 8.83 4.47
N TYR A 146 19.87 7.74 4.06
CA TYR A 146 20.45 6.75 3.14
C TYR A 146 20.86 7.38 1.81
N ALA A 147 19.98 8.16 1.19
CA ALA A 147 20.25 8.82 -0.09
C ALA A 147 21.41 9.82 0.01
N ALA A 148 21.52 10.56 1.10
CA ALA A 148 22.65 11.45 1.36
C ALA A 148 23.97 10.66 1.43
N ALA A 149 23.99 9.53 2.15
CA ALA A 149 25.18 8.69 2.26
C ALA A 149 25.62 8.03 0.94
N ARG A 150 24.67 7.74 0.04
CA ARG A 150 24.96 7.04 -1.24
C ARG A 150 25.12 7.96 -2.44
N TYR A 151 24.36 9.04 -2.47
CA TYR A 151 24.18 9.91 -3.64
C TYR A 151 24.42 11.39 -3.32
N GLY A 152 24.75 11.73 -2.09
CA GLY A 152 24.96 13.11 -1.63
C GLY A 152 23.69 13.88 -1.29
N SER A 153 22.53 13.50 -1.85
CA SER A 153 21.20 14.02 -1.50
C SER A 153 20.11 13.15 -2.14
N ILE A 154 18.90 13.17 -1.56
CA ILE A 154 17.69 12.65 -2.21
C ILE A 154 17.41 13.32 -3.57
N ASP A 155 17.88 14.55 -3.76
CA ASP A 155 17.71 15.30 -5.01
C ASP A 155 18.38 14.61 -6.20
N ASN A 156 19.46 13.86 -5.93
CA ASN A 156 20.25 13.14 -6.92
C ASN A 156 19.72 11.73 -7.22
N VAL A 157 18.57 11.36 -6.64
CA VAL A 157 17.92 10.06 -6.87
C VAL A 157 16.87 10.19 -7.98
N PHE A 158 17.07 9.48 -9.08
CA PHE A 158 16.22 9.52 -10.29
C PHE A 158 15.58 8.16 -10.63
N GLY A 159 15.91 7.10 -9.89
CA GLY A 159 15.47 5.71 -10.14
C GLY A 159 14.94 5.05 -8.87
N ALA A 160 14.50 3.79 -8.98
CA ALA A 160 13.92 3.04 -7.85
C ALA A 160 15.02 2.59 -6.92
N TYR A 161 14.65 2.54 -5.65
CA TYR A 161 15.47 1.91 -4.60
C TYR A 161 15.58 0.40 -4.81
#